data_AF-A0A1V6CA87-F1
#
_entry.id   AF-A0A1V6CA87-F1
#
_cell.length_a   1.000
_cell.length_b   1.000
_cell.length_c   1.000
_cell.angle_alpha   90.00
_cell.angle_beta   90.00
_cell.angle_gamma   90.00
#
_symmetry.space_group_name_H-M   'P 1'
#
loop_
_entity.id
_entity.type
_entity.pdbx_description
1 polymer ?
#
loop_
_entity_poly.entity_id
_entity_poly.type
_entity_poly.pdbx_seq_one_letter_code
_entity_poly.pdbx_strand_id
1 'polypeptide(L)'
;MAFDPVTFAVIVGGGFGTYKVIRKLFEKFKKDPQEIKEPEETQSENPIPKLVDEPSKRGSYYFIGPPKSGKTVFFVVMADIMQRMHIENGDKAPYTATYTTNKSKRFVSDCIRMMQKSEWPTKTQSGNTYEMDIESRKIIAMREARFVFHDYAGEVFMRAFADPAKQEESSTYAEDANKMREEMKNAKGVFLILDSAVLHNGLPEDIQDRLFYLADYMKNANASIKMAVIFSKKDMFNTNPIEPEKIFKDKEPDTFLKFQKLDTKYFFVTSVKNPEIEGGTYVPPKNYKTSQSEGIIDAALWMLDIKDKPLIQELKEIIENKIR
;
A
#
# COMPACT_ATOMS: atom_id res chain seq x y z
N MET A 1 44.42 -45.55 13.65
CA MET A 1 43.20 -45.71 12.82
C MET A 1 42.99 -44.40 12.09
N ALA A 2 42.98 -44.46 10.76
CA ALA A 2 43.08 -43.33 9.86
C ALA A 2 41.73 -42.60 9.68
N PHE A 3 41.80 -41.29 9.52
CA PHE A 3 40.70 -40.42 9.11
C PHE A 3 40.59 -40.44 7.57
N ASP A 4 39.38 -40.66 7.05
CA ASP A 4 39.07 -40.65 5.61
C ASP A 4 38.17 -39.45 5.24
N PRO A 5 38.59 -38.54 4.35
CA PRO A 5 37.88 -37.31 4.00
C PRO A 5 37.01 -37.47 2.75
N VAL A 6 35.80 -38.01 2.87
CA VAL A 6 34.81 -38.04 1.76
C VAL A 6 33.40 -37.59 2.18
N THR A 7 33.22 -36.98 3.35
CA THR A 7 31.91 -36.43 3.79
C THR A 7 31.76 -34.93 3.49
N PHE A 8 32.70 -34.32 2.76
CA PHE A 8 32.70 -32.88 2.47
C PHE A 8 32.93 -32.57 0.97
N ALA A 9 32.15 -33.18 0.07
CA ALA A 9 32.14 -32.76 -1.34
C ALA A 9 30.93 -33.27 -2.16
N VAL A 10 29.68 -33.02 -1.75
CA VAL A 10 28.54 -32.88 -2.72
C VAL A 10 27.51 -31.87 -2.19
N ILE A 11 27.99 -30.67 -1.83
CA ILE A 11 27.26 -29.44 -2.13
C ILE A 11 28.04 -28.88 -3.32
N VAL A 12 27.40 -28.88 -4.49
CA VAL A 12 27.74 -28.26 -5.79
C VAL A 12 27.48 -29.28 -6.91
N GLY A 13 26.40 -29.06 -7.65
CA GLY A 13 26.11 -29.76 -8.91
C GLY A 13 24.84 -30.62 -8.89
N GLY A 14 23.69 -30.03 -9.19
CA GLY A 14 22.45 -30.81 -9.35
C GLY A 14 21.19 -30.07 -9.76
N GLY A 15 21.29 -28.80 -10.21
CA GLY A 15 20.14 -27.97 -10.58
C GLY A 15 19.53 -28.22 -11.97
N PHE A 16 19.79 -29.36 -12.62
CA PHE A 16 19.33 -29.63 -14.00
C PHE A 16 18.67 -31.00 -14.21
N GLY A 17 18.44 -31.78 -13.14
CA GLY A 17 17.90 -33.16 -13.23
C GLY A 17 16.38 -33.30 -13.01
N THR A 18 15.73 -32.36 -12.35
CA THR A 18 14.33 -32.53 -11.86
C THR A 18 13.27 -32.12 -12.89
N TYR A 19 13.58 -31.23 -13.83
CA TYR A 19 12.62 -30.77 -14.85
C TYR A 19 12.30 -31.82 -15.93
N LYS A 20 13.24 -32.74 -16.20
CA LYS A 20 13.08 -33.78 -17.24
C LYS A 20 12.23 -34.97 -16.78
N VAL A 21 12.13 -35.19 -15.46
CA VAL A 21 11.30 -36.24 -14.86
C VAL A 21 9.84 -35.81 -14.77
N ILE A 22 9.58 -34.54 -14.42
CA ILE A 22 8.21 -33.99 -14.32
C ILE A 22 7.58 -33.85 -15.71
N ARG A 23 8.35 -33.49 -16.75
CA ARG A 23 7.84 -33.40 -18.12
C ARG A 23 7.47 -34.76 -18.73
N LYS A 24 8.21 -35.84 -18.40
CA LYS A 24 7.86 -37.21 -18.81
C LYS A 24 6.62 -37.76 -18.09
N LEU A 25 6.32 -37.26 -16.89
CA LEU A 25 5.08 -37.57 -16.16
C LEU A 25 3.87 -36.83 -16.76
N PHE A 26 4.04 -35.58 -17.20
CA PHE A 26 2.97 -34.81 -17.83
C PHE A 26 2.66 -35.22 -19.29
N GLU A 27 3.63 -35.75 -20.03
CA GLU A 27 3.39 -36.25 -21.39
C GLU A 27 2.74 -37.64 -21.44
N LYS A 28 2.62 -38.33 -20.28
CA LYS A 28 1.93 -39.63 -20.19
C LYS A 28 0.42 -39.53 -19.89
N PHE A 29 -0.10 -38.32 -19.66
CA PHE A 29 -1.52 -38.07 -19.33
C PHE A 29 -2.34 -37.42 -20.45
N LYS A 30 -1.83 -37.40 -21.68
CA LYS A 30 -2.64 -37.01 -22.86
C LYS A 30 -2.79 -38.19 -23.81
N LYS A 31 -3.88 -38.95 -23.64
CA LYS A 31 -4.58 -39.64 -24.74
C LYS A 31 -6.00 -40.07 -24.32
N ASP A 32 -6.92 -39.47 -25.07
CA ASP A 32 -8.31 -39.75 -25.41
C ASP A 32 -9.48 -39.70 -24.40
N PRO A 33 -10.63 -39.14 -24.83
CA PRO A 33 -11.77 -38.78 -24.01
C PRO A 33 -12.82 -39.89 -24.01
N GLN A 34 -13.23 -40.35 -22.82
CA GLN A 34 -14.43 -41.15 -22.67
C GLN A 34 -15.34 -40.50 -21.63
N GLU A 35 -16.61 -40.38 -22.01
CA GLU A 35 -17.73 -39.92 -21.22
C GLU A 35 -17.72 -40.55 -19.82
N ILE A 36 -17.66 -39.71 -18.79
CA ILE A 36 -17.98 -40.11 -17.43
C ILE A 36 -19.21 -39.28 -17.04
N LYS A 37 -20.32 -39.99 -16.90
CA LYS A 37 -21.60 -39.51 -16.39
C LYS A 37 -21.40 -38.88 -15.00
N GLU A 38 -22.06 -37.74 -14.79
CA GLU A 38 -22.17 -37.08 -13.48
C GLU A 38 -22.70 -38.08 -12.43
N PRO A 39 -22.00 -38.25 -11.29
CA PRO A 39 -22.62 -38.79 -10.09
C PRO A 39 -23.23 -37.65 -9.29
N GLU A 40 -24.51 -37.83 -8.99
CA GLU A 40 -25.38 -36.97 -8.19
C GLU A 40 -24.75 -36.51 -6.87
N GLU A 41 -25.08 -35.27 -6.51
CA GLU A 41 -24.72 -34.60 -5.26
C GLU A 41 -25.08 -35.47 -4.05
N THR A 42 -24.05 -35.95 -3.34
CA THR A 42 -24.22 -36.38 -1.95
C THR A 42 -23.62 -35.30 -1.05
N GLN A 43 -24.49 -34.53 -0.40
CA GLN A 43 -24.13 -33.52 0.60
C GLN A 43 -23.39 -34.19 1.76
N SER A 44 -22.07 -34.05 1.79
CA SER A 44 -21.24 -34.36 2.95
C SER A 44 -21.14 -33.10 3.81
N GLU A 45 -21.92 -33.07 4.89
CA GLU A 45 -21.75 -32.15 6.02
C GLU A 45 -20.41 -32.46 6.72
N ASN A 46 -19.31 -31.91 6.19
CA ASN A 46 -18.14 -31.64 6.99
C ASN A 46 -18.06 -30.12 7.15
N PRO A 47 -18.18 -29.57 8.38
CA PRO A 47 -18.05 -28.14 8.57
C PRO A 47 -16.64 -27.75 8.13
N ILE A 48 -16.58 -27.00 7.02
CA ILE A 48 -15.40 -26.21 6.65
C ILE A 48 -15.02 -25.45 7.93
N PRO A 49 -13.81 -25.61 8.49
CA PRO A 49 -13.41 -24.81 9.61
C PRO A 49 -13.58 -23.35 9.21
N LYS A 50 -14.51 -22.65 9.87
CA LYS A 50 -14.55 -21.19 9.81
C LYS A 50 -13.13 -20.75 10.15
N LEU A 51 -12.43 -20.17 9.18
CA LEU A 51 -11.27 -19.34 9.45
C LEU A 51 -11.78 -18.25 10.37
N VAL A 52 -11.63 -18.47 11.67
CA VAL A 52 -11.75 -17.43 12.66
C VAL A 52 -10.61 -16.48 12.31
N ASP A 53 -10.96 -15.30 11.80
CA ASP A 53 -10.05 -14.18 11.67
C ASP A 53 -9.56 -13.82 13.08
N GLU A 54 -8.56 -14.55 13.58
CA GLU A 54 -7.80 -14.07 14.72
C GLU A 54 -7.24 -12.70 14.33
N PRO A 55 -7.46 -11.63 15.12
CA PRO A 55 -6.83 -10.35 14.87
C PRO A 55 -5.33 -10.61 14.82
N SER A 56 -4.77 -10.48 13.62
CA SER A 56 -3.38 -10.85 13.40
C SER A 56 -2.54 -10.08 14.41
N LYS A 57 -1.57 -10.72 15.07
CA LYS A 57 -0.58 -10.03 15.92
C LYS A 57 0.26 -8.99 15.13
N ARG A 58 0.04 -8.88 13.81
CA ARG A 58 0.67 -7.93 12.89
C ARG A 58 0.04 -6.56 13.04
N GLY A 59 0.86 -5.53 12.86
CA GLY A 59 0.35 -4.16 12.90
C GLY A 59 -0.31 -3.75 11.61
N SER A 60 -1.55 -3.26 11.67
CA SER A 60 -2.26 -2.72 10.52
C SER A 60 -1.93 -1.24 10.29
N TYR A 61 -1.69 -0.89 9.03
CA TYR A 61 -1.46 0.48 8.59
C TYR A 61 -2.50 0.89 7.54
N TYR A 62 -3.13 2.04 7.74
CA TYR A 62 -4.30 2.47 6.96
C TYR A 62 -3.97 3.65 6.04
N PHE A 63 -4.71 3.78 4.92
CA PHE A 63 -4.56 4.87 3.96
C PHE A 63 -5.86 5.67 3.90
N ILE A 64 -5.82 6.93 4.32
CA ILE A 64 -6.99 7.80 4.43
C ILE A 64 -6.76 9.17 3.76
N GLY A 65 -7.84 9.92 3.57
CA GLY A 65 -7.78 11.31 3.09
C GLY A 65 -9.03 11.72 2.32
N PRO A 66 -9.13 12.99 1.92
CA PRO A 66 -10.30 13.53 1.23
C PRO A 66 -10.47 12.98 -0.21
N PRO A 67 -11.60 13.26 -0.87
CA PRO A 67 -11.80 12.98 -2.28
C PRO A 67 -10.69 13.55 -3.15
N LYS A 68 -10.35 12.86 -4.25
CA LYS A 68 -9.33 13.27 -5.24
C LYS A 68 -7.90 13.42 -4.72
N SER A 69 -7.62 13.05 -3.46
CA SER A 69 -6.27 13.16 -2.88
C SER A 69 -5.20 12.27 -3.52
N GLY A 70 -5.62 11.26 -4.29
CA GLY A 70 -4.70 10.30 -4.92
C GLY A 70 -4.39 9.08 -4.05
N LYS A 71 -5.16 8.82 -2.99
CA LYS A 71 -5.04 7.63 -2.12
C LYS A 71 -4.79 6.31 -2.87
N THR A 72 -5.68 5.97 -3.80
CA THR A 72 -5.60 4.72 -4.56
C THR A 72 -4.30 4.65 -5.34
N VAL A 73 -3.95 5.72 -6.05
CA VAL A 73 -2.71 5.83 -6.83
C VAL A 73 -1.49 5.71 -5.91
N PHE A 74 -1.48 6.39 -4.76
CA PHE A 74 -0.38 6.28 -3.79
C PHE A 74 -0.21 4.83 -3.30
N PHE A 75 -1.30 4.18 -2.86
CA PHE A 75 -1.24 2.81 -2.37
C PHE A 75 -0.76 1.82 -3.44
N VAL A 76 -1.35 1.83 -4.64
CA VAL A 76 -0.99 0.85 -5.69
C VAL A 76 0.45 1.02 -6.15
N VAL A 77 0.92 2.27 -6.24
CA VAL A 77 2.32 2.56 -6.62
C VAL A 77 3.27 2.14 -5.50
N MET A 78 2.94 2.44 -4.23
CA MET A 78 3.71 1.99 -3.08
C MET A 78 3.82 0.46 -3.04
N ALA A 79 2.70 -0.25 -3.18
CA ALA A 79 2.65 -1.70 -3.15
C ALA A 79 3.46 -2.33 -4.30
N ASP A 80 3.33 -1.82 -5.52
CA ASP A 80 4.10 -2.30 -6.68
C ASP A 80 5.60 -2.07 -6.49
N ILE A 81 6.03 -0.89 -6.03
CA ILE A 81 7.46 -0.59 -5.78
C ILE A 81 8.02 -1.51 -4.71
N MET A 82 7.30 -1.68 -3.60
CA MET A 82 7.75 -2.55 -2.52
C MET A 82 7.87 -4.00 -2.97
N GLN A 83 6.88 -4.50 -3.70
CA GLN A 83 6.90 -5.85 -4.24
C GLN A 83 8.06 -6.06 -5.23
N ARG A 84 8.28 -5.11 -6.14
CA ARG A 84 9.39 -5.17 -7.10
C ARG A 84 10.74 -5.09 -6.40
N MET A 85 10.90 -4.20 -5.43
CA MET A 85 12.13 -4.10 -4.64
C MET A 85 12.45 -5.43 -3.98
N HIS A 86 11.46 -6.11 -3.40
CA HIS A 86 11.63 -7.43 -2.83
C HIS A 86 12.02 -8.48 -3.90
N ILE A 87 11.29 -8.56 -5.02
CA ILE A 87 11.53 -9.58 -6.06
C ILE A 87 12.88 -9.37 -6.76
N GLU A 88 13.21 -8.14 -7.13
CA GLU A 88 14.41 -7.83 -7.92
C GLU A 88 15.70 -7.91 -7.12
N ASN A 89 15.64 -7.68 -5.80
CA ASN A 89 16.82 -7.69 -4.93
C ASN A 89 16.92 -8.94 -4.05
N GLY A 90 15.89 -9.78 -4.03
CA GLY A 90 15.85 -11.03 -3.26
C GLY A 90 16.23 -10.81 -1.80
N ASP A 91 17.27 -11.51 -1.35
CA ASP A 91 17.76 -11.43 0.03
C ASP A 91 18.45 -10.11 0.40
N LYS A 92 18.79 -9.27 -0.59
CA LYS A 92 19.33 -7.93 -0.33
C LYS A 92 18.25 -6.92 0.04
N ALA A 93 16.97 -7.19 -0.26
CA ALA A 93 15.88 -6.31 0.14
C ALA A 93 15.79 -6.24 1.69
N PRO A 94 15.50 -5.07 2.28
CA PRO A 94 15.42 -4.95 3.74
C PRO A 94 14.17 -5.62 4.33
N TYR A 95 13.25 -6.06 3.47
CA TYR A 95 12.00 -6.70 3.82
C TYR A 95 11.59 -7.74 2.77
N THR A 96 10.67 -8.62 3.18
CA THR A 96 9.82 -9.41 2.30
C THR A 96 8.50 -8.68 2.14
N ALA A 97 8.00 -8.59 0.90
CA ALA A 97 6.68 -8.04 0.59
C ALA A 97 5.85 -9.10 -0.13
N THR A 98 4.66 -9.39 0.39
CA THR A 98 3.76 -10.42 -0.15
C THR A 98 2.32 -9.96 -0.10
N TYR A 99 1.61 -10.05 -1.22
CA TYR A 99 0.15 -9.87 -1.23
C TYR A 99 -0.54 -10.99 -0.46
N THR A 100 -1.39 -10.64 0.50
CA THR A 100 -2.11 -11.61 1.33
C THR A 100 -3.16 -12.38 0.51
N THR A 101 -3.70 -11.78 -0.54
CA THR A 101 -4.71 -12.41 -1.41
C THR A 101 -4.43 -12.19 -2.90
N ASN A 102 -4.88 -13.15 -3.74
CA ASN A 102 -4.87 -12.98 -5.21
C ASN A 102 -5.71 -11.78 -5.66
N LYS A 103 -6.76 -11.42 -4.92
CA LYS A 103 -7.57 -10.21 -5.16
C LYS A 103 -6.72 -8.94 -5.03
N SER A 104 -5.91 -8.83 -3.97
CA SER A 104 -4.99 -7.70 -3.76
C SER A 104 -3.94 -7.60 -4.86
N LYS A 105 -3.31 -8.73 -5.22
CA LYS A 105 -2.34 -8.78 -6.32
C LYS A 105 -2.95 -8.33 -7.65
N ARG A 106 -4.15 -8.83 -7.99
CA ARG A 106 -4.86 -8.46 -9.22
C ARG A 106 -5.23 -6.99 -9.23
N PHE A 107 -5.82 -6.48 -8.15
CA PHE A 107 -6.17 -5.07 -8.03
C PHE A 107 -4.99 -4.13 -8.30
N VAL A 108 -3.84 -4.36 -7.65
CA VAL A 108 -2.64 -3.54 -7.88
C VAL A 108 -2.17 -3.69 -9.33
N SER A 109 -2.06 -4.92 -9.84
CA SER A 109 -1.60 -5.18 -11.21
C SER A 109 -2.50 -4.53 -12.28
N ASP A 110 -3.82 -4.60 -12.09
CA ASP A 110 -4.80 -4.03 -13.00
C ASP A 110 -4.75 -2.49 -12.98
N CYS A 111 -4.64 -1.87 -11.80
CA CYS A 111 -4.47 -0.42 -11.68
C CYS A 111 -3.17 0.07 -12.36
N ILE A 112 -2.05 -0.63 -12.17
CA ILE A 112 -0.80 -0.29 -12.85
C ILE A 112 -0.96 -0.43 -14.37
N ARG A 113 -1.62 -1.48 -14.85
CA ARG A 113 -1.85 -1.70 -16.28
C ARG A 113 -2.76 -0.64 -16.90
N MET A 114 -3.78 -0.17 -16.18
CA MET A 114 -4.61 0.97 -16.60
C MET A 114 -3.74 2.23 -16.74
N MET A 115 -2.94 2.55 -15.73
CA MET A 115 -2.08 3.74 -15.78
C MET A 115 -1.03 3.66 -16.89
N GLN A 116 -0.51 2.46 -17.21
CA GLN A 116 0.37 2.26 -18.37
C GLN A 116 -0.28 2.56 -19.71
N LYS A 117 -1.61 2.44 -19.79
CA LYS A 117 -2.44 2.76 -20.95
C LYS A 117 -3.01 4.18 -20.91
N SER A 118 -2.48 5.04 -20.03
CA SER A 118 -2.97 6.41 -19.83
C SER A 118 -4.41 6.48 -19.30
N GLU A 119 -4.81 5.51 -18.49
CA GLU A 119 -6.11 5.50 -17.80
C GLU A 119 -5.92 5.57 -16.28
N TRP A 120 -6.68 6.43 -15.60
CA TRP A 120 -6.69 6.42 -14.14
C TRP A 120 -7.43 5.19 -13.60
N PRO A 121 -7.01 4.61 -12.46
CA PRO A 121 -7.79 3.59 -11.78
C PRO A 121 -9.22 4.04 -11.53
N THR A 122 -10.17 3.13 -11.71
CA THR A 122 -11.60 3.40 -11.50
C THR A 122 -11.85 3.97 -10.11
N LYS A 123 -12.73 4.98 -10.02
CA LYS A 123 -13.15 5.53 -8.72
C LYS A 123 -13.74 4.41 -7.87
N THR A 124 -13.32 4.36 -6.61
CA THR A 124 -13.85 3.48 -5.57
C THR A 124 -15.38 3.52 -5.51
N GLN A 125 -16.03 2.36 -5.68
CA GLN A 125 -17.50 2.23 -5.64
C GLN A 125 -18.01 1.39 -4.46
N SER A 126 -17.18 0.52 -3.87
CA SER A 126 -17.57 -0.36 -2.77
C SER A 126 -16.38 -0.66 -1.84
N GLY A 127 -16.69 -0.90 -0.55
CA GLY A 127 -15.71 -1.16 0.50
C GLY A 127 -14.98 -2.49 0.32
N ASN A 128 -13.95 -2.50 -0.53
CA ASN A 128 -13.04 -3.62 -0.68
C ASN A 128 -11.81 -3.42 0.19
N THR A 129 -11.32 -4.50 0.80
CA THR A 129 -10.04 -4.48 1.53
C THR A 129 -8.97 -5.21 0.72
N TYR A 130 -7.80 -4.57 0.62
CA TYR A 130 -6.62 -5.07 -0.07
C TYR A 130 -5.42 -5.05 0.87
N GLU A 131 -4.67 -6.14 0.91
CA GLU A 131 -3.67 -6.36 1.96
C GLU A 131 -2.33 -6.80 1.37
N MET A 132 -1.27 -6.24 1.93
CA MET A 132 0.12 -6.63 1.68
C MET A 132 0.85 -6.79 3.01
N ASP A 133 1.33 -8.00 3.27
CA ASP A 133 2.18 -8.31 4.41
C ASP A 133 3.62 -7.89 4.12
N ILE A 134 4.22 -7.20 5.10
CA ILE A 134 5.62 -6.78 5.09
C ILE A 134 6.34 -7.37 6.30
N GLU A 135 7.42 -8.09 6.04
CA GLU A 135 8.27 -8.67 7.07
C GLU A 135 9.67 -8.08 6.96
N SER A 136 10.14 -7.41 8.01
CA SER A 136 11.51 -6.86 8.04
C SER A 136 12.53 -7.96 8.18
N ARG A 137 13.56 -7.97 7.34
CA ARG A 137 14.59 -9.03 7.32
C ARG A 137 15.76 -8.77 8.28
N LYS A 138 16.02 -7.51 8.65
CA LYS A 138 17.26 -7.12 9.35
C LYS A 138 17.08 -6.72 10.81
N ILE A 139 15.86 -6.57 11.29
CA ILE A 139 15.61 -6.12 12.67
C ILE A 139 14.87 -7.25 13.40
N ILE A 140 15.61 -8.01 14.23
CA ILE A 140 15.09 -9.13 15.06
C ILE A 140 13.92 -8.69 15.96
N ALA A 141 13.83 -7.39 16.27
CA ALA A 141 12.77 -6.79 17.08
C ALA A 141 11.60 -6.19 16.28
N MET A 142 11.66 -6.16 14.94
CA MET A 142 10.57 -5.63 14.12
C MET A 142 9.55 -6.72 13.82
N ARG A 143 8.37 -6.47 14.37
CA ARG A 143 7.14 -7.23 14.20
C ARG A 143 6.66 -7.14 12.77
N GLU A 144 6.15 -8.26 12.27
CA GLU A 144 5.35 -8.34 11.04
C GLU A 144 4.37 -7.14 10.93
N ALA A 145 4.39 -6.50 9.78
CA ALA A 145 3.55 -5.36 9.43
C ALA A 145 2.58 -5.78 8.34
N ARG A 146 1.41 -5.16 8.32
CA ARG A 146 0.41 -5.35 7.27
C ARG A 146 -0.07 -3.99 6.80
N PHE A 147 0.19 -3.67 5.53
CA PHE A 147 -0.47 -2.56 4.88
C PHE A 147 -1.87 -2.98 4.49
N VAL A 148 -2.86 -2.27 5.02
CA VAL A 148 -4.27 -2.53 4.78
C VAL A 148 -4.85 -1.33 4.04
N PHE A 149 -5.14 -1.52 2.77
CA PHE A 149 -5.84 -0.54 1.96
C PHE A 149 -7.31 -0.91 1.90
N HIS A 150 -8.11 -0.16 2.65
CA HIS A 150 -9.54 -0.15 2.45
C HIS A 150 -9.82 0.83 1.32
N ASP A 151 -10.38 0.32 0.24
CA ASP A 151 -10.89 1.11 -0.86
C ASP A 151 -12.20 1.77 -0.41
N TYR A 152 -12.07 2.73 0.51
CA TYR A 152 -13.12 3.64 0.91
C TYR A 152 -13.12 4.86 0.01
N ALA A 153 -14.32 5.29 -0.38
CA ALA A 153 -14.50 6.56 -1.06
C ALA A 153 -13.97 7.71 -0.16
N GLY A 154 -13.47 8.78 -0.75
CA GLY A 154 -12.99 9.93 0.03
C GLY A 154 -14.10 10.58 0.87
N GLU A 155 -15.34 10.40 0.44
CA GLU A 155 -16.56 10.79 1.12
C GLU A 155 -16.73 10.09 2.48
N VAL A 156 -16.25 8.84 2.60
CA VAL A 156 -16.21 8.11 3.89
C VAL A 156 -15.29 8.82 4.88
N PHE A 157 -14.11 9.26 4.43
CA PHE A 157 -13.21 10.07 5.27
C PHE A 157 -13.86 11.39 5.70
N MET A 158 -14.55 12.07 4.77
CA MET A 158 -15.23 13.33 5.08
C MET A 158 -16.31 13.17 6.14
N ARG A 159 -16.92 11.98 6.21
CA ARG A 159 -17.92 11.63 7.21
C ARG A 159 -17.31 11.13 8.53
N ALA A 160 -16.30 10.27 8.44
CA ALA A 160 -15.63 9.65 9.59
C ALA A 160 -15.04 10.68 10.56
N PHE A 161 -14.56 11.81 10.04
CA PHE A 161 -13.94 12.85 10.86
C PHE A 161 -14.74 14.15 10.85
N ALA A 162 -16.05 14.08 10.57
CA ALA A 162 -16.90 15.25 10.74
C ALA A 162 -17.01 15.65 12.21
N ASP A 163 -17.28 16.93 12.44
CA ASP A 163 -17.69 17.44 13.75
C ASP A 163 -18.71 16.46 14.37
N PRO A 164 -18.45 15.92 15.57
CA PRO A 164 -19.37 15.01 16.24
C PRO A 164 -20.82 15.52 16.29
N ALA A 165 -21.03 16.84 16.40
CA ALA A 165 -22.36 17.43 16.39
C ALA A 165 -23.06 17.39 15.01
N LYS A 166 -22.30 17.17 13.94
CA LYS A 166 -22.76 17.14 12.54
C LYS A 166 -22.72 15.72 11.93
N GLN A 167 -22.43 14.69 12.72
CA GLN A 167 -22.45 13.29 12.26
C GLN A 167 -23.89 12.77 12.25
N GLU A 168 -24.57 12.85 11.11
CA GLU A 168 -25.92 12.28 10.96
C GLU A 168 -25.84 10.76 10.76
N GLU A 169 -26.66 10.02 11.50
CA GLU A 169 -26.63 8.56 11.54
C GLU A 169 -27.20 7.90 10.27
N SER A 170 -27.98 8.63 9.45
CA SER A 170 -28.72 8.08 8.31
C SER A 170 -28.15 8.42 6.92
N SER A 171 -26.84 8.66 6.80
CA SER A 171 -26.20 8.97 5.51
C SER A 171 -25.68 7.71 4.79
N THR A 172 -25.57 7.76 3.45
CA THR A 172 -25.06 6.66 2.60
C THR A 172 -23.70 6.11 3.03
N TYR A 173 -22.87 6.91 3.72
CA TYR A 173 -21.52 6.53 4.16
C TYR A 173 -21.38 6.34 5.68
N ALA A 174 -22.48 6.36 6.44
CA ALA A 174 -22.42 6.33 7.91
C ALA A 174 -21.80 5.03 8.45
N GLU A 175 -22.20 3.87 7.91
CA GLU A 175 -21.68 2.57 8.32
C GLU A 175 -20.18 2.43 8.03
N ASP A 176 -19.76 2.77 6.81
CA ASP A 176 -18.35 2.73 6.41
C ASP A 176 -17.49 3.72 7.22
N ALA A 177 -18.04 4.89 7.56
CA ALA A 177 -17.36 5.88 8.40
C ALA A 177 -17.15 5.38 9.83
N ASN A 178 -18.17 4.72 10.40
CA ASN A 178 -18.07 4.05 11.70
C ASN A 178 -17.02 2.94 11.66
N LYS A 179 -17.07 2.10 10.62
CA LYS A 179 -16.13 1.00 10.43
C LYS A 179 -14.69 1.49 10.32
N MET A 180 -14.44 2.52 9.50
CA MET A 180 -13.12 3.15 9.36
C MET A 180 -12.58 3.62 10.70
N ARG A 181 -13.41 4.28 11.53
CA ARG A 181 -13.00 4.68 12.88
C ARG A 181 -12.63 3.47 13.72
N GLU A 182 -13.54 2.51 13.91
CA GLU A 182 -13.28 1.36 14.78
C GLU A 182 -12.01 0.59 14.38
N GLU A 183 -11.79 0.41 13.08
CA GLU A 183 -10.57 -0.22 12.54
C GLU A 183 -9.31 0.62 12.84
N MET A 184 -9.39 1.94 12.71
CA MET A 184 -8.27 2.85 12.98
C MET A 184 -7.88 2.92 14.46
N LYS A 185 -8.77 2.66 15.42
CA LYS A 185 -8.43 2.71 16.88
C LYS A 185 -7.24 1.84 17.26
N ASN A 186 -7.05 0.74 16.54
CA ASN A 186 -6.02 -0.26 16.80
C ASN A 186 -4.90 -0.25 15.74
N ALA A 187 -4.89 0.75 14.84
CA ALA A 187 -3.87 0.89 13.83
C ALA A 187 -2.50 1.17 14.46
N LYS A 188 -1.43 0.62 13.86
CA LYS A 188 -0.06 1.04 14.21
C LYS A 188 0.33 2.34 13.52
N GLY A 189 -0.22 2.60 12.35
CA GLY A 189 0.02 3.85 11.65
C GLY A 189 -0.99 4.17 10.56
N VAL A 190 -0.97 5.43 10.13
CA VAL A 190 -1.91 6.00 9.17
C VAL A 190 -1.14 6.83 8.15
N PHE A 191 -1.37 6.56 6.87
CA PHE A 191 -1.02 7.44 5.77
C PHE A 191 -2.20 8.36 5.49
N LEU A 192 -2.04 9.66 5.76
CA LEU A 192 -3.00 10.68 5.39
C LEU A 192 -2.55 11.31 4.06
N ILE A 193 -3.28 11.05 2.97
CA ILE A 193 -2.94 11.57 1.64
C ILE A 193 -3.74 12.84 1.38
N LEU A 194 -3.04 13.95 1.12
CA LEU A 194 -3.57 15.27 0.79
C LEU A 194 -3.12 15.70 -0.61
N ASP A 195 -4.01 16.37 -1.34
CA ASP A 195 -3.70 16.96 -2.64
C ASP A 195 -2.93 18.27 -2.48
N SER A 196 -1.68 18.32 -2.95
CA SER A 196 -0.84 19.51 -2.81
C SER A 196 -1.35 20.71 -3.61
N ALA A 197 -2.07 20.49 -4.72
CA ALA A 197 -2.69 21.56 -5.50
C ALA A 197 -3.84 22.22 -4.72
N VAL A 198 -4.65 21.41 -4.04
CA VAL A 198 -5.74 21.92 -3.19
C VAL A 198 -5.15 22.67 -2.00
N LEU A 199 -4.13 22.11 -1.32
CA LEU A 199 -3.44 22.77 -0.22
C LEU A 199 -2.83 24.12 -0.63
N HIS A 200 -2.11 24.15 -1.75
CA HIS A 200 -1.49 25.36 -2.29
C HIS A 200 -2.52 26.47 -2.53
N ASN A 201 -3.71 26.11 -3.01
CA ASN A 201 -4.80 27.07 -3.25
C ASN A 201 -5.63 27.40 -2.00
N GLY A 202 -5.42 26.69 -0.90
CA GLY A 202 -6.19 26.79 0.34
C GLY A 202 -7.13 25.61 0.46
N LEU A 203 -7.02 24.87 1.55
CA LEU A 203 -7.92 23.75 1.80
C LEU A 203 -9.35 24.29 1.97
N PRO A 204 -10.36 23.66 1.36
CA PRO A 204 -11.76 23.89 1.69
C PRO A 204 -12.02 23.76 3.21
N GLU A 205 -12.85 24.64 3.77
CA GLU A 205 -13.17 24.69 5.21
C GLU A 205 -13.64 23.34 5.75
N ASP A 206 -14.46 22.62 4.98
CA ASP A 206 -14.93 21.30 5.36
C ASP A 206 -13.76 20.30 5.53
N ILE A 207 -12.75 20.33 4.65
CA ILE A 207 -11.54 19.51 4.78
C ILE A 207 -10.72 19.94 6.01
N GLN A 208 -10.57 21.25 6.26
CA GLN A 208 -9.84 21.76 7.42
C GLN A 208 -10.42 21.21 8.72
N ASP A 209 -11.74 21.32 8.89
CA ASP A 209 -12.47 20.74 10.02
C ASP A 209 -12.17 19.24 10.17
N ARG A 210 -12.23 18.47 9.07
CA ARG A 210 -12.01 17.01 9.12
C ARG A 210 -10.61 16.66 9.58
N LEU A 211 -9.61 17.43 9.18
CA LEU A 211 -8.23 17.22 9.62
C LEU A 211 -8.06 17.53 11.11
N PHE A 212 -8.72 18.59 11.59
CA PHE A 212 -8.71 18.95 13.00
C PHE A 212 -9.33 17.86 13.89
N TYR A 213 -10.49 17.31 13.51
CA TYR A 213 -11.15 16.23 14.24
C TYR A 213 -10.43 14.89 14.09
N LEU A 214 -9.80 14.61 12.95
CA LEU A 214 -8.91 13.46 12.82
C LEU A 214 -7.78 13.50 13.85
N ALA A 215 -7.18 14.67 14.06
CA ALA A 215 -6.10 14.83 15.04
C ALA A 215 -6.58 14.51 16.47
N ASP A 216 -7.76 15.00 16.85
CA ASP A 216 -8.36 14.70 18.16
C ASP A 216 -8.71 13.22 18.29
N TYR A 217 -9.26 12.64 17.23
CA TYR A 217 -9.58 11.23 17.18
C TYR A 217 -8.34 10.36 17.43
N MET A 218 -7.23 10.65 16.75
CA MET A 218 -5.99 9.88 16.88
C MET A 218 -5.31 10.07 18.24
N LYS A 219 -5.43 11.25 18.85
CA LYS A 219 -4.92 11.49 20.21
C LYS A 219 -5.63 10.61 21.25
N ASN A 220 -6.91 10.32 21.03
CA ASN A 220 -7.74 9.54 21.95
C ASN A 220 -7.76 8.03 21.61
N ALA A 221 -6.91 7.57 20.68
CA ALA A 221 -6.83 6.16 20.31
C ALA A 221 -6.24 5.29 21.42
N ASN A 222 -6.49 3.98 21.36
CA ASN A 222 -6.06 3.01 22.37
C ASN A 222 -4.53 2.82 22.43
N ALA A 223 -3.83 3.18 21.35
CA ALA A 223 -2.39 3.07 21.21
C ALA A 223 -1.83 4.32 20.51
N SER A 224 -0.53 4.57 20.69
CA SER A 224 0.16 5.61 19.94
C SER A 224 0.19 5.24 18.46
N ILE A 225 -0.56 5.99 17.64
CA ILE A 225 -0.62 5.79 16.19
C ILE A 225 0.41 6.70 15.50
N LYS A 226 1.26 6.12 14.66
CA LYS A 226 2.20 6.86 13.81
C LYS A 226 1.50 7.45 12.59
N MET A 227 1.82 8.69 12.20
CA MET A 227 1.18 9.35 11.06
C MET A 227 2.19 9.76 9.99
N ALA A 228 1.95 9.37 8.74
CA ALA A 228 2.62 9.95 7.58
C ALA A 228 1.64 10.85 6.84
N VAL A 229 1.90 12.15 6.82
CA VAL A 229 1.15 13.10 6.00
C VAL A 229 1.80 13.19 4.63
N ILE A 230 1.09 12.71 3.62
CA ILE A 230 1.56 12.60 2.24
C ILE A 230 0.94 13.72 1.42
N PHE A 231 1.75 14.70 1.04
CA PHE A 231 1.41 15.71 0.06
C PHE A 231 1.65 15.11 -1.34
N SER A 232 0.58 14.79 -2.06
CA SER A 232 0.64 14.14 -3.38
C SER A 232 0.77 15.17 -4.51
N LYS A 233 1.14 14.72 -5.72
CA LYS A 233 1.24 15.53 -6.95
C LYS A 233 2.39 16.55 -6.95
N LYS A 234 3.54 16.17 -6.41
CA LYS A 234 4.76 17.01 -6.42
C LYS A 234 5.17 17.45 -7.84
N ASP A 235 4.96 16.59 -8.83
CA ASP A 235 5.24 16.85 -10.24
C ASP A 235 4.51 18.09 -10.80
N MET A 236 3.36 18.50 -10.24
CA MET A 236 2.66 19.72 -10.63
C MET A 236 3.42 21.01 -10.28
N PHE A 237 4.45 20.91 -9.44
CA PHE A 237 5.21 22.04 -8.90
C PHE A 237 6.68 22.04 -9.36
N ASN A 238 6.99 21.35 -10.47
CA ASN A 238 8.35 21.32 -11.01
C ASN A 238 8.85 22.70 -11.47
N THR A 239 7.95 23.56 -11.97
CA THR A 239 8.29 24.91 -12.44
C THR A 239 8.26 25.94 -11.32
N ASN A 240 7.32 25.79 -10.38
CA ASN A 240 7.18 26.64 -9.20
C ASN A 240 7.19 25.75 -7.94
N PRO A 241 8.39 25.40 -7.44
CA PRO A 241 8.51 24.54 -6.26
C PRO A 241 7.82 25.12 -5.04
N ILE A 242 7.17 24.26 -4.27
CA ILE A 242 6.50 24.62 -3.02
C ILE A 242 7.05 23.80 -1.86
N GLU A 243 6.91 24.34 -0.64
CA GLU A 243 7.16 23.63 0.61
C GLU A 243 5.79 23.31 1.25
N PRO A 244 5.16 22.17 0.93
CA PRO A 244 3.79 21.90 1.35
C PRO A 244 3.64 21.78 2.87
N GLU A 245 4.67 21.31 3.58
CA GLU A 245 4.66 21.30 5.05
C GLU A 245 4.57 22.72 5.62
N LYS A 246 5.34 23.66 5.07
CA LYS A 246 5.30 25.07 5.47
C LYS A 246 3.95 25.69 5.14
N ILE A 247 3.42 25.44 3.95
CA ILE A 247 2.08 25.92 3.57
C ILE A 247 1.02 25.36 4.51
N PHE A 248 1.10 24.08 4.87
CA PHE A 248 0.16 23.46 5.80
C PHE A 248 0.27 24.06 7.20
N LYS A 249 1.49 24.30 7.69
CA LYS A 249 1.70 25.00 8.97
C LYS A 249 1.14 26.41 8.97
N ASP A 250 1.34 27.16 7.89
CA ASP A 250 0.95 28.57 7.81
C ASP A 250 -0.57 28.74 7.63
N LYS A 251 -1.22 27.83 6.89
CA LYS A 251 -2.66 27.87 6.62
C LYS A 251 -3.51 27.14 7.66
N GLU A 252 -3.00 26.05 8.24
CA GLU A 252 -3.70 25.18 9.18
C GLU A 252 -2.94 25.04 10.51
N PRO A 253 -2.58 26.14 11.19
CA PRO A 253 -1.65 26.11 12.31
C PRO A 253 -2.15 25.24 13.48
N ASP A 254 -3.45 25.26 13.78
CA ASP A 254 -4.01 24.47 14.88
C ASP A 254 -3.97 22.97 14.59
N THR A 255 -4.38 22.57 13.38
CA THR A 255 -4.29 21.18 12.93
C THR A 255 -2.84 20.71 12.90
N PHE A 256 -1.92 21.53 12.38
CA PHE A 256 -0.49 21.23 12.35
C PHE A 256 0.08 21.02 13.77
N LEU A 257 -0.26 21.91 14.71
CA LEU A 257 0.15 21.79 16.12
C LEU A 257 -0.39 20.52 16.78
N LYS A 258 -1.60 20.08 16.44
CA LYS A 258 -2.14 18.80 16.92
C LYS A 258 -1.40 17.62 16.32
N PHE A 259 -1.14 17.62 15.01
CA PHE A 259 -0.36 16.57 14.36
C PHE A 259 1.07 16.48 14.89
N GLN A 260 1.72 17.60 15.24
CA GLN A 260 3.04 17.60 15.86
C GLN A 260 3.09 16.92 17.23
N LYS A 261 1.95 16.83 17.95
CA LYS A 261 1.86 16.10 19.22
C LYS A 261 1.71 14.59 19.02
N LEU A 262 1.49 14.15 17.79
CA LEU A 262 1.52 12.73 17.37
C LEU A 262 2.91 12.40 16.80
N ASP A 263 3.23 11.10 16.65
CA ASP A 263 4.44 10.66 15.90
C ASP A 263 4.21 10.88 14.39
N THR A 264 4.31 12.13 13.95
CA THR A 264 3.97 12.56 12.59
C THR A 264 5.21 12.92 11.78
N LYS A 265 5.23 12.52 10.51
CA LYS A 265 6.18 13.01 9.51
C LYS A 265 5.50 13.37 8.20
N TYR A 266 6.03 14.40 7.54
CA TYR A 266 5.52 14.94 6.30
C TYR A 266 6.37 14.47 5.11
N PHE A 267 5.71 14.14 4.01
CA PHE A 267 6.36 13.70 2.77
C PHE A 267 5.72 14.39 1.57
N PHE A 268 6.55 14.90 0.66
CA PHE A 268 6.10 15.45 -0.61
C PHE A 268 6.47 14.49 -1.74
N VAL A 269 5.46 13.89 -2.39
CA VAL A 269 5.65 12.72 -3.25
C VAL A 269 5.12 12.94 -4.66
N THR A 270 5.78 12.29 -5.61
CA THR A 270 5.31 12.14 -6.99
C THR A 270 4.90 10.69 -7.19
N SER A 271 3.60 10.39 -7.31
CA SER A 271 3.16 9.03 -7.63
C SER A 271 3.27 8.73 -9.12
N VAL A 272 2.84 9.68 -9.96
CA VAL A 272 2.90 9.60 -11.42
C VAL A 272 3.61 10.85 -11.91
N LYS A 273 4.76 10.68 -12.57
CA LYS A 273 5.57 11.79 -13.05
C LYS A 273 5.07 12.27 -14.42
N ASN A 274 5.00 13.59 -14.61
CA ASN A 274 4.64 14.23 -15.88
C ASN A 274 3.32 13.70 -16.48
N PRO A 275 2.17 13.84 -15.80
CA PRO A 275 0.89 13.49 -16.37
C PRO A 275 0.64 14.28 -17.67
N GLU A 276 0.05 13.60 -18.65
CA GLU A 276 -0.32 14.18 -19.95
C GLU A 276 -1.72 14.80 -19.87
N ILE A 277 -2.07 15.67 -20.81
CA ILE A 277 -3.43 16.23 -20.92
C ILE A 277 -4.09 15.63 -22.15
N GLU A 278 -5.16 14.85 -21.95
CA GLU A 278 -6.00 14.30 -23.00
C GLU A 278 -7.45 14.77 -22.80
N GLY A 279 -8.04 15.42 -23.81
CA GLY A 279 -9.42 15.91 -23.75
C GLY A 279 -9.68 16.93 -22.63
N GLY A 280 -8.67 17.69 -22.21
CA GLY A 280 -8.77 18.66 -21.12
C GLY A 280 -8.70 18.06 -19.70
N THR A 281 -8.43 16.76 -19.59
CA THR A 281 -8.21 16.10 -18.30
C THR A 281 -6.80 15.55 -18.22
N TYR A 282 -6.20 15.58 -17.03
CA TYR A 282 -4.90 14.96 -16.81
C TYR A 282 -5.04 13.44 -16.84
N VAL A 283 -4.08 12.76 -17.46
CA VAL A 283 -3.97 11.29 -17.52
C VAL A 283 -2.53 10.86 -17.22
N PRO A 284 -2.30 9.61 -16.77
CA PRO A 284 -0.94 9.10 -16.66
C PRO A 284 -0.21 9.11 -18.02
N PRO A 285 1.12 9.32 -18.05
CA PRO A 285 1.86 9.30 -19.29
C PRO A 285 1.85 7.90 -19.92
N LYS A 286 1.95 7.85 -21.24
CA LYS A 286 2.02 6.56 -21.95
C LYS A 286 3.25 5.78 -21.49
N ASN A 287 3.08 4.48 -21.28
CA ASN A 287 4.14 3.59 -20.79
C ASN A 287 4.69 3.98 -19.40
N TYR A 288 3.85 4.59 -18.55
CA TYR A 288 4.16 4.88 -17.16
C TYR A 288 4.88 3.72 -16.44
N LYS A 289 5.94 4.05 -15.68
CA LYS A 289 6.64 3.11 -14.80
C LYS A 289 6.64 3.63 -13.37
N THR A 290 6.27 2.77 -12.43
CA THR A 290 6.28 3.05 -10.98
C THR A 290 7.65 3.44 -10.45
N SER A 291 8.74 3.01 -11.10
CA SER A 291 10.11 3.40 -10.79
C SER A 291 10.40 4.89 -10.99
N GLN A 292 9.52 5.64 -11.67
CA GLN A 292 9.66 7.08 -11.88
C GLN A 292 9.02 7.91 -10.75
N SER A 293 8.42 7.25 -9.76
CA SER A 293 7.84 7.91 -8.59
C SER A 293 8.94 8.38 -7.62
N GLU A 294 8.64 9.42 -6.85
CA GLU A 294 9.58 10.04 -5.91
C GLU A 294 8.96 10.12 -4.51
N GLY A 295 9.73 9.77 -3.48
CA GLY A 295 9.35 9.92 -2.06
C GLY A 295 8.35 8.89 -1.50
N ILE A 296 7.67 8.10 -2.35
CA ILE A 296 6.71 7.08 -1.90
C ILE A 296 7.37 6.03 -1.01
N ILE A 297 8.50 5.48 -1.44
CA ILE A 297 9.17 4.42 -0.67
C ILE A 297 9.74 4.94 0.65
N ASP A 298 10.19 6.20 0.68
CA ASP A 298 10.71 6.83 1.89
C ASP A 298 9.63 6.93 2.98
N ALA A 299 8.38 7.24 2.58
CA ALA A 299 7.24 7.25 3.48
C ALA A 299 6.95 5.86 4.05
N ALA A 300 6.94 4.83 3.19
CA ALA A 300 6.68 3.45 3.62
C ALA A 300 7.77 2.92 4.56
N LEU A 301 9.05 3.16 4.23
CA LEU A 301 10.18 2.72 5.05
C LEU A 301 10.21 3.42 6.41
N TRP A 302 9.91 4.73 6.45
CA TRP A 302 9.80 5.46 7.71
C TRP A 302 8.63 4.94 8.55
N MET A 303 7.47 4.70 7.94
CA MET A 303 6.30 4.16 8.63
C MET A 303 6.62 2.81 9.29
N LEU A 304 7.43 1.99 8.61
CA LEU A 304 7.88 0.70 9.11
C LEU A 304 9.11 0.79 10.02
N ASP A 305 9.68 1.96 10.32
CA ASP A 305 10.93 2.08 11.10
C ASP A 305 12.13 1.31 10.50
N ILE A 306 12.16 1.14 9.18
CA ILE A 306 13.28 0.54 8.45
C ILE A 306 14.32 1.64 8.19
N LYS A 307 15.39 1.65 8.99
CA LYS A 307 16.37 2.76 9.07
C LYS A 307 17.69 2.54 8.33
N ASP A 308 17.78 1.53 7.46
CA ASP A 308 19.07 1.13 6.84
C ASP A 308 19.52 2.11 5.73
N LYS A 309 19.99 3.30 6.13
CA LYS A 309 20.38 4.41 5.25
C LYS A 309 21.35 4.01 4.12
N PRO A 310 22.42 3.22 4.35
CA PRO A 310 23.35 2.82 3.29
C PRO A 310 22.66 1.96 2.22
N LEU A 311 21.83 1.00 2.65
CA LEU A 311 21.07 0.14 1.74
C LEU A 311 19.98 0.93 1.01
N ILE A 312 19.32 1.87 1.67
CA ILE A 312 18.32 2.74 1.03
C ILE A 312 18.99 3.60 -0.03
N GLN A 313 20.19 4.12 0.23
CA GLN A 313 20.97 4.89 -0.74
C GLN A 313 21.41 4.01 -1.93
N GLU A 314 21.94 2.82 -1.66
CA GLU A 314 22.36 1.86 -2.69
C GLU A 314 21.16 1.38 -3.54
N LEU A 315 20.01 1.13 -2.92
CA LEU A 315 18.77 0.76 -3.61
C LEU A 315 18.21 1.92 -4.44
N LYS A 316 18.28 3.16 -3.94
CA LYS A 316 17.92 4.37 -4.71
C LYS A 316 18.82 4.51 -5.93
N GLU A 317 20.13 4.34 -5.76
CA GLU A 317 21.10 4.38 -6.86
C GLU A 317 20.87 3.26 -7.89
N ILE A 318 20.47 2.05 -7.47
CA ILE A 318 20.11 0.97 -8.41
C ILE A 318 18.84 1.30 -9.18
N ILE A 319 17.82 1.85 -8.53
CA ILE A 319 16.58 2.28 -9.17
C ILE A 319 16.85 3.40 -10.17
N GLU A 320 17.67 4.38 -9.80
CA GLU A 320 18.02 5.54 -10.63
C GLU A 320 18.97 5.17 -11.78
N ASN A 321 19.91 4.24 -11.59
CA ASN A 321 20.86 3.84 -12.63
C ASN A 321 20.25 2.89 -13.67
N LYS A 322 19.19 2.14 -13.35
CA LYS A 322 18.40 1.39 -14.36
C LYS A 322 17.53 2.29 -15.26
N ILE A 323 17.56 3.62 -15.06
CA ILE A 323 16.82 4.63 -15.83
C ILE A 323 17.67 5.21 -16.99
N ARG A 324 18.99 4.97 -17.01
CA ARG A 324 19.87 5.30 -18.14
C ARG A 324 20.02 4.13 -19.10
#